data_AF-A0A3S2PQD3-F1
#
_entry.id   AF-A0A3S2PQD3-F1
#
_cell.length_a   1.000
_cell.length_b   1.000
_cell.length_c   1.000
_cell.angle_alpha   90.00
_cell.angle_beta   90.00
_cell.angle_gamma   90.00
#
_symmetry.space_group_name_H-M   'P 1'
#
loop_
_entity.id
_entity.type
_entity.pdbx_description
1 polymer ?
#
loop_
_entity_poly.entity_id
_entity_poly.type
_entity_poly.pdbx_seq_one_letter_code
_entity_poly.pdbx_strand_id
1 'polypeptide(L)'
;MPTKTQAAADSRVKFNRNLHQDGREQSEVEMIDDEDQIYQNTVQPTGEKKTFTQEKQTQKNIQAETKNFSGVFKLSQGVFLFLLLAGLIASCLHWSSENKKMQTQLSDMTFKNSRLEDEIKQLKDDNGDLLWSLENQKVQTQLSDMTLKNSRLEDEIKQLKDENEVINKTLLDEIKQLKDKIEGQRCPETWMRFGHNCYYKSTEDKNWINSRRFCQYVGADLLVINSKEEQDFVSKLNPNAESWIGLYGEHRSSKTEWKWVDGSLRTEAFWENDFTDQPYEYYAVSLNAEGKWTNLYQTKNRNWICEK
;
A
#
# COMPACT_ATOMS: atom_id res chain seq x y z
N MET A 1 0.80 -32.71 29.25
CA MET A 1 0.44 -34.13 29.08
C MET A 1 0.19 -34.38 27.60
N PRO A 2 0.79 -35.42 27.00
CA PRO A 2 0.77 -35.61 25.55
C PRO A 2 -0.42 -36.46 25.12
N THR A 3 -0.92 -36.22 23.90
CA THR A 3 -1.73 -37.21 23.19
C THR A 3 -1.13 -37.39 21.80
N LYS A 4 -0.51 -38.56 21.60
CA LYS A 4 -0.04 -39.06 20.31
C LYS A 4 -1.27 -39.24 19.40
N THR A 5 -1.16 -38.81 18.15
CA THR A 5 -1.90 -39.44 17.05
C THR A 5 -0.90 -39.82 15.97
N GLN A 6 -0.98 -41.09 15.57
CA GLN A 6 -0.08 -41.81 14.71
C GLN A 6 -0.53 -41.61 13.26
N ALA A 7 0.35 -41.08 12.41
CA ALA A 7 0.08 -40.96 10.99
C ALA A 7 0.14 -42.36 10.35
N ALA A 8 -0.99 -42.82 9.80
CA ALA A 8 -1.00 -43.93 8.86
C ALA A 8 -0.46 -43.41 7.53
N ALA A 9 0.63 -44.00 7.03
CA ALA A 9 1.12 -43.75 5.70
C ALA A 9 0.21 -44.47 4.70
N ASP A 10 -0.59 -43.70 3.96
CA ASP A 10 -1.36 -44.21 2.82
C ASP A 10 -0.43 -44.28 1.61
N SER A 11 -0.28 -45.47 1.02
CA SER A 11 0.76 -45.77 0.01
C SER A 11 0.35 -45.39 -1.42
N ARG A 12 -0.51 -44.39 -1.60
CA ARG A 12 -1.13 -44.06 -2.90
C ARG A 12 -0.71 -42.74 -3.52
N VAL A 13 0.33 -42.08 -3.01
CA VAL A 13 0.82 -40.82 -3.57
C VAL A 13 2.32 -40.85 -3.74
N LYS A 14 2.81 -40.60 -4.97
CA LYS A 14 4.23 -40.43 -5.26
C LYS A 14 4.50 -38.95 -5.52
N PHE A 15 5.32 -38.32 -4.67
CA PHE A 15 5.74 -36.93 -4.84
C PHE A 15 7.07 -36.88 -5.58
N ASN A 16 7.13 -36.12 -6.67
CA ASN A 16 8.37 -35.81 -7.37
C ASN A 16 8.67 -34.31 -7.29
N ARG A 17 9.90 -33.95 -6.95
CA ARG A 17 10.39 -32.56 -6.90
C ARG A 17 11.52 -32.41 -7.91
N ASN A 18 11.32 -31.59 -8.93
CA ASN A 18 12.36 -31.25 -9.90
C ASN A 18 12.73 -29.77 -9.77
N LEU A 19 14.03 -29.47 -9.68
CA LEU A 19 14.59 -28.12 -9.59
C LEU A 19 15.12 -27.70 -10.96
N HIS A 20 14.53 -26.65 -11.54
CA HIS A 20 15.04 -26.01 -12.76
C HIS A 20 16.01 -24.87 -12.43
N GLN A 21 17.01 -24.66 -13.29
CA GLN A 21 18.12 -23.70 -13.12
C GLN A 21 17.73 -22.20 -13.11
N ASP A 22 16.44 -21.86 -13.26
CA ASP A 22 15.87 -20.50 -13.14
C ASP A 22 15.11 -20.28 -11.80
N GLY A 23 15.25 -21.18 -10.83
CA GLY A 23 14.76 -20.94 -9.46
C GLY A 23 13.24 -20.99 -9.25
N ARG A 24 12.46 -21.56 -10.18
CA ARG A 24 11.04 -21.89 -9.95
C ARG A 24 10.88 -23.35 -9.55
N GLU A 25 10.19 -23.57 -8.43
CA GLU A 25 9.73 -24.90 -8.01
C GLU A 25 8.41 -25.24 -8.71
N GLN A 26 8.32 -26.43 -9.29
CA GLN A 26 7.07 -26.99 -9.81
C GLN A 26 6.80 -28.31 -9.09
N SER A 27 5.62 -28.39 -8.48
CA SER A 27 5.14 -29.59 -7.78
C SER A 27 4.07 -30.25 -8.62
N GLU A 28 4.26 -31.51 -8.99
CA GLU A 28 3.30 -32.29 -9.75
C GLU A 28 2.80 -33.45 -8.89
N VAL A 29 1.49 -33.69 -8.92
CA VAL A 29 0.81 -34.76 -8.20
C VAL A 29 0.20 -35.70 -9.23
N GLU A 30 0.76 -36.89 -9.37
CA GLU A 30 0.20 -37.96 -10.20
C GLU A 30 -0.66 -38.87 -9.29
N MET A 31 -1.92 -39.06 -9.70
CA MET A 31 -2.80 -40.09 -9.14
C MET A 31 -2.50 -41.39 -9.90
N ILE A 32 -2.11 -42.45 -9.19
CA ILE A 32 -1.95 -43.77 -9.81
C ILE A 32 -3.35 -44.39 -9.93
N ASP A 33 -3.78 -44.63 -11.17
CA ASP A 33 -4.96 -45.45 -11.46
C ASP A 33 -4.67 -46.92 -11.08
N ASP A 34 -5.44 -47.44 -10.13
CA ASP A 34 -5.46 -48.87 -9.79
C ASP A 34 -6.37 -49.61 -10.79
N GLU A 35 -5.87 -49.89 -12.00
CA GLU A 35 -6.38 -51.00 -12.80
C GLU A 35 -5.60 -52.27 -12.42
N ASP A 36 -6.36 -53.19 -11.81
CA ASP A 36 -6.12 -54.61 -11.65
C ASP A 36 -4.93 -55.07 -10.81
N GLN A 37 -5.19 -55.46 -9.55
CA GLN A 37 -4.71 -56.77 -9.05
C GLN A 37 -5.72 -57.54 -8.16
N ILE A 38 -6.31 -58.57 -8.78
CA ILE A 38 -6.23 -60.00 -8.39
C ILE A 38 -6.93 -60.45 -7.10
N TYR A 39 -7.98 -61.27 -7.26
CA TYR A 39 -8.03 -62.67 -6.79
C TYR A 39 -9.18 -63.42 -7.49
N GLN A 40 -8.91 -63.90 -8.71
CA GLN A 40 -9.51 -65.12 -9.25
C GLN A 40 -8.63 -66.28 -8.76
N ASN A 41 -9.14 -67.11 -7.85
CA ASN A 41 -8.57 -68.43 -7.56
C ASN A 41 -9.08 -69.45 -8.60
N THR A 42 -8.23 -69.69 -9.60
CA THR A 42 -7.78 -71.01 -10.11
C THR A 42 -8.63 -72.26 -9.88
N VAL A 43 -9.01 -72.96 -10.98
CA VAL A 43 -8.51 -74.32 -11.34
C VAL A 43 -8.49 -74.49 -12.87
N GLN A 44 -7.36 -75.01 -13.35
CA GLN A 44 -6.95 -75.51 -14.67
C GLN A 44 -8.02 -76.01 -15.66
N PRO A 45 -7.80 -75.80 -16.97
CA PRO A 45 -8.07 -76.80 -17.99
C PRO A 45 -6.75 -77.34 -18.55
N THR A 46 -6.50 -78.63 -18.34
CA THR A 46 -5.47 -79.40 -19.04
C THR A 46 -5.95 -79.74 -20.47
N GLY A 47 -5.03 -79.67 -21.44
CA GLY A 47 -4.99 -80.64 -22.55
C GLY A 47 -5.52 -80.22 -23.94
N GLU A 48 -4.59 -79.75 -24.77
CA GLU A 48 -4.27 -80.19 -26.15
C GLU A 48 -5.33 -80.28 -27.28
N LYS A 49 -4.95 -79.65 -28.42
CA LYS A 49 -5.51 -79.89 -29.76
C LYS A 49 -4.96 -81.20 -30.35
N LYS A 50 -5.90 -82.02 -30.84
CA LYS A 50 -5.89 -82.88 -32.05
C LYS A 50 -4.53 -83.29 -32.65
N THR A 51 -4.28 -84.60 -32.78
CA THR A 51 -4.41 -85.44 -34.02
C THR A 51 -3.37 -86.59 -33.99
N PHE A 52 -3.79 -87.87 -33.90
CA PHE A 52 -3.04 -89.00 -34.49
C PHE A 52 -3.92 -90.26 -34.65
N THR A 53 -4.24 -90.56 -35.91
CA THR A 53 -4.14 -91.85 -36.65
C THR A 53 -4.74 -93.17 -36.12
N GLN A 54 -5.64 -93.71 -36.95
CA GLN A 54 -5.96 -95.12 -37.31
C GLN A 54 -6.14 -96.22 -36.26
N GLU A 55 -7.30 -96.88 -36.38
CA GLU A 55 -7.54 -98.30 -36.08
C GLU A 55 -6.77 -99.25 -37.02
N LYS A 56 -6.13 -100.26 -36.41
CA LYS A 56 -6.14 -101.72 -36.72
C LYS A 56 -5.07 -102.35 -35.79
N GLN A 57 -5.24 -103.47 -35.09
CA GLN A 57 -5.95 -104.70 -35.44
C GLN A 57 -5.99 -105.68 -34.23
N THR A 58 -7.06 -106.49 -34.17
CA THR A 58 -7.16 -107.90 -33.69
C THR A 58 -7.03 -108.33 -32.21
N GLN A 59 -8.20 -108.66 -31.63
CA GLN A 59 -8.69 -110.02 -31.29
C GLN A 59 -7.90 -110.92 -30.31
N LYS A 60 -8.51 -111.26 -29.15
CA LYS A 60 -8.98 -112.63 -28.79
C LYS A 60 -9.76 -112.69 -27.45
N ASN A 61 -10.83 -113.47 -27.48
CA ASN A 61 -11.75 -113.87 -26.41
C ASN A 61 -11.09 -114.67 -25.26
N ILE A 62 -11.75 -114.72 -24.09
CA ILE A 62 -12.21 -115.94 -23.38
C ILE A 62 -13.33 -115.55 -22.38
N GLN A 63 -14.24 -116.51 -22.12
CA GLN A 63 -15.64 -116.42 -21.67
C GLN A 63 -15.90 -116.53 -20.15
N ALA A 64 -17.20 -116.39 -19.81
CA ALA A 64 -17.98 -116.91 -18.66
C ALA A 64 -18.30 -115.87 -17.56
N GLU A 65 -19.49 -115.78 -16.95
CA GLU A 65 -20.72 -116.59 -16.99
C GLU A 65 -21.85 -115.69 -16.44
N THR A 66 -23.02 -115.64 -17.08
CA THR A 66 -24.16 -114.87 -16.57
C THR A 66 -24.94 -115.69 -15.53
N LYS A 67 -25.06 -115.19 -14.30
CA LYS A 67 -26.15 -115.56 -13.39
C LYS A 67 -27.03 -114.34 -13.13
N ASN A 68 -28.19 -114.34 -13.79
CA ASN A 68 -29.28 -113.41 -13.56
C ASN A 68 -29.92 -113.69 -12.19
N PHE A 69 -29.94 -112.70 -11.32
CA PHE A 69 -30.90 -112.63 -10.22
C PHE A 69 -31.64 -111.29 -10.32
N SER A 70 -32.74 -111.29 -11.07
CA SER A 70 -33.65 -110.17 -11.21
C SER A 70 -34.95 -110.47 -10.48
N GLY A 71 -35.47 -109.47 -9.78
CA GLY A 71 -36.88 -109.47 -9.39
C GLY A 71 -37.05 -109.08 -7.95
N VAL A 72 -37.54 -107.84 -7.74
CA VAL A 72 -38.26 -107.27 -6.57
C VAL A 72 -37.77 -105.86 -6.19
N PHE A 73 -36.62 -105.38 -6.69
CA PHE A 73 -36.15 -104.02 -6.37
C PHE A 73 -36.64 -102.86 -7.29
N LYS A 74 -37.48 -103.11 -8.30
CA LYS A 74 -37.77 -102.11 -9.37
C LYS A 74 -39.01 -101.23 -9.17
N LEU A 75 -40.03 -101.65 -8.40
CA LEU A 75 -41.25 -100.85 -8.19
C LEU A 75 -41.08 -99.79 -7.09
N SER A 76 -40.36 -100.13 -6.00
CA SER A 76 -40.00 -99.17 -4.95
C SER A 76 -39.01 -98.11 -5.46
N GLN A 77 -38.09 -98.50 -6.36
CA GLN A 77 -37.14 -97.59 -7.00
C GLN A 77 -37.86 -96.58 -7.92
N GLY A 78 -38.88 -97.01 -8.66
CA GLY A 78 -39.66 -96.11 -9.52
C GLY A 78 -40.45 -95.05 -8.74
N VAL A 79 -41.10 -95.43 -7.65
CA VAL A 79 -41.84 -94.49 -6.77
C VAL A 79 -40.89 -93.51 -6.08
N PHE A 80 -39.74 -94.00 -5.62
CA PHE A 80 -38.71 -93.15 -5.01
C PHE A 80 -38.15 -92.13 -6.01
N LEU A 81 -37.87 -92.54 -7.25
CA LEU A 81 -37.46 -91.63 -8.32
C LEU A 81 -38.54 -90.60 -8.67
N PHE A 82 -39.81 -91.00 -8.68
CA PHE A 82 -40.93 -90.08 -8.92
C PHE A 82 -41.08 -89.03 -7.81
N LEU A 83 -40.96 -89.44 -6.54
CA LEU A 83 -41.02 -88.52 -5.40
C LEU A 83 -39.81 -87.58 -5.37
N LEU A 84 -38.62 -88.07 -5.72
CA LEU A 84 -37.42 -87.24 -5.89
C LEU A 84 -37.61 -86.22 -7.03
N LEU A 85 -38.15 -86.64 -8.17
CA LEU A 85 -38.48 -85.74 -9.28
C LEU A 85 -39.51 -84.68 -8.88
N ALA A 86 -40.59 -85.06 -8.20
CA ALA A 86 -41.59 -84.12 -7.71
C ALA A 86 -41.01 -83.12 -6.70
N GLY A 87 -40.13 -83.57 -5.80
CA GLY A 87 -39.40 -82.71 -4.86
C GLY A 87 -38.45 -81.75 -5.57
N LEU A 88 -37.71 -82.21 -6.58
CA LEU A 88 -36.84 -81.35 -7.41
C LEU A 88 -37.65 -80.30 -8.18
N ILE A 89 -38.81 -80.67 -8.73
CA ILE A 89 -39.71 -79.75 -9.42
C ILE A 89 -40.27 -78.71 -8.45
N ALA A 90 -40.75 -79.12 -7.27
CA ALA A 90 -41.24 -78.20 -6.23
C ALA A 90 -40.15 -77.23 -5.76
N SER A 91 -38.93 -77.72 -5.52
CA SER A 91 -37.77 -76.88 -5.20
C SER A 91 -37.40 -75.92 -6.34
N CYS A 92 -37.48 -76.36 -7.61
CA CYS A 92 -37.28 -75.50 -8.77
C CYS A 92 -38.35 -74.39 -8.88
N LEU A 93 -39.62 -74.70 -8.61
CA LEU A 93 -40.71 -73.72 -8.63
C LEU A 93 -40.59 -72.71 -7.48
N HIS A 94 -40.22 -73.16 -6.29
CA HIS A 94 -39.97 -72.28 -5.15
C HIS A 94 -38.79 -71.35 -5.41
N TRP A 95 -37.66 -71.89 -5.88
CA TRP A 95 -36.50 -71.12 -6.30
C TRP A 95 -36.85 -70.12 -7.41
N SER A 96 -37.66 -70.51 -8.39
CA SER A 96 -38.15 -69.60 -9.45
C SER A 96 -38.99 -68.44 -8.88
N SER A 97 -39.86 -68.71 -7.91
CA SER A 97 -40.67 -67.70 -7.23
C SER A 97 -39.81 -66.73 -6.41
N GLU A 98 -38.87 -67.26 -5.62
CA GLU A 98 -37.95 -66.44 -4.83
C GLU A 98 -37.03 -65.61 -5.72
N ASN A 99 -36.53 -66.18 -6.82
CA ASN A 99 -35.71 -65.46 -7.79
C ASN A 99 -36.49 -64.30 -8.45
N LYS A 100 -37.77 -64.50 -8.81
CA LYS A 100 -38.64 -63.41 -9.30
C LYS A 100 -38.84 -62.30 -8.26
N LYS A 101 -39.03 -62.67 -6.99
CA LYS A 101 -39.16 -61.72 -5.89
C LYS A 101 -37.88 -60.92 -5.71
N MET A 102 -36.72 -61.58 -5.72
CA MET A 102 -35.41 -60.94 -5.64
C MET A 102 -35.17 -59.99 -6.83
N GLN A 103 -35.52 -60.38 -8.05
CA GLN A 103 -35.42 -59.50 -9.23
C GLN A 103 -36.29 -58.25 -9.10
N THR A 104 -37.51 -58.41 -8.56
CA THR A 104 -38.42 -57.28 -8.32
C THR A 104 -37.84 -56.32 -7.30
N GLN A 105 -37.33 -56.83 -6.18
CA GLN A 105 -36.67 -56.01 -5.17
C GLN A 105 -35.41 -55.31 -5.69
N LEU A 106 -34.62 -56.00 -6.51
CA LEU A 106 -33.44 -55.42 -7.15
C LEU A 106 -33.86 -54.25 -8.05
N SER A 107 -34.89 -54.41 -8.88
CA SER A 107 -35.37 -53.33 -9.75
C SER A 107 -35.91 -52.11 -8.99
N ASP A 108 -36.62 -52.33 -7.88
CA ASP A 108 -37.12 -51.25 -7.01
C ASP A 108 -35.96 -50.51 -6.32
N MET A 109 -34.95 -51.26 -5.84
CA MET A 109 -33.74 -50.67 -5.26
C MET A 109 -32.92 -49.90 -6.31
N THR A 110 -32.77 -50.44 -7.53
CA THR A 110 -32.10 -49.74 -8.62
C THR A 110 -32.83 -48.44 -8.97
N PHE A 111 -34.16 -48.46 -9.01
CA PHE A 111 -34.96 -47.25 -9.24
C PHE A 111 -34.79 -46.22 -8.11
N LYS A 112 -34.83 -46.66 -6.85
CA LYS A 112 -34.59 -45.78 -5.69
C LYS A 112 -33.19 -45.18 -5.70
N ASN A 113 -32.16 -45.95 -6.05
CA ASN A 113 -30.79 -45.45 -6.17
C ASN A 113 -30.68 -44.41 -7.30
N SER A 114 -31.27 -44.67 -8.46
CA SER A 114 -31.31 -43.69 -9.55
C SER A 114 -32.00 -42.39 -9.12
N ARG A 115 -33.09 -42.48 -8.35
CA ARG A 115 -33.77 -41.28 -7.82
C ARG A 115 -32.92 -40.51 -6.82
N LEU A 116 -32.22 -41.22 -5.93
CA LEU A 116 -31.30 -40.59 -4.99
C LEU A 116 -30.12 -39.93 -5.71
N GLU A 117 -29.61 -40.52 -6.79
CA GLU A 117 -28.58 -39.91 -7.63
C GLU A 117 -29.07 -38.60 -8.27
N ASP A 118 -30.31 -38.59 -8.77
CA ASP A 118 -30.94 -37.38 -9.31
C ASP A 118 -31.13 -36.31 -8.22
N GLU A 119 -31.57 -36.67 -7.02
CA GLU A 119 -31.69 -35.75 -5.88
C GLU A 119 -30.33 -35.16 -5.47
N ILE A 120 -29.27 -35.97 -5.44
CA ILE A 120 -27.90 -35.51 -5.15
C ILE A 120 -27.42 -34.52 -6.21
N LYS A 121 -27.71 -34.81 -7.49
CA LYS A 121 -27.35 -33.92 -8.59
C LYS A 121 -28.08 -32.58 -8.47
N GLN A 122 -29.38 -32.60 -8.22
CA GLN A 122 -30.18 -31.39 -8.03
C GLN A 122 -29.65 -30.55 -6.86
N LEU A 123 -29.39 -31.16 -5.71
CA LEU A 123 -28.85 -30.45 -4.55
C LEU A 123 -27.48 -29.82 -4.82
N LYS A 124 -26.66 -30.48 -5.64
CA LYS A 124 -25.35 -29.95 -6.05
C LYS A 124 -25.50 -28.71 -6.92
N ASP A 125 -26.43 -28.75 -7.87
CA ASP A 125 -26.74 -27.63 -8.76
C ASP A 125 -27.33 -26.46 -7.96
N ASP A 126 -28.34 -26.71 -7.12
CA ASP A 126 -28.96 -25.72 -6.24
C ASP A 126 -27.94 -25.03 -5.31
N ASN A 127 -27.00 -25.80 -4.74
CA ASN A 127 -25.94 -25.26 -3.90
C ASN A 127 -24.95 -24.38 -4.69
N GLY A 128 -24.72 -24.70 -5.97
CA GLY A 128 -23.92 -23.86 -6.88
C GLY A 128 -24.58 -22.51 -7.16
N ASP A 129 -25.88 -22.53 -7.48
CA ASP A 129 -26.68 -21.31 -7.72
C ASP A 129 -26.75 -20.41 -6.49
N LEU A 130 -26.93 -20.99 -5.31
CA LEU A 130 -26.91 -20.29 -4.02
C LEU A 130 -25.57 -19.59 -3.76
N LEU A 131 -24.45 -20.29 -4.01
CA LEU A 131 -23.11 -19.72 -3.82
C LEU A 131 -22.87 -18.54 -4.76
N TRP A 132 -23.24 -18.67 -6.03
CA TRP A 132 -23.14 -17.59 -7.02
C TRP A 132 -24.01 -16.38 -6.63
N SER A 133 -25.23 -16.62 -6.15
CA SER A 133 -26.13 -15.56 -5.67
C SER A 133 -25.53 -14.79 -4.49
N LEU A 134 -24.95 -15.51 -3.52
CA LEU A 134 -24.31 -14.90 -2.35
C LEU A 134 -23.08 -14.06 -2.73
N GLU A 135 -22.22 -14.57 -3.62
CA GLU A 135 -21.05 -13.84 -4.11
C GLU A 135 -21.44 -12.56 -4.84
N ASN A 136 -22.45 -12.61 -5.69
CA ASN A 136 -22.96 -11.41 -6.37
C ASN A 136 -23.53 -10.39 -5.40
N GLN A 137 -24.31 -10.81 -4.40
CA GLN A 137 -24.83 -9.90 -3.40
C GLN A 137 -23.71 -9.20 -2.62
N LYS A 138 -22.65 -9.94 -2.28
CA LYS A 138 -21.46 -9.40 -1.61
C LYS A 138 -20.77 -8.35 -2.47
N VAL A 139 -20.55 -8.64 -3.75
CA VAL A 139 -19.94 -7.71 -4.71
C VAL A 139 -20.81 -6.45 -4.87
N GLN A 140 -22.13 -6.59 -5.00
CA GLN A 140 -23.05 -5.46 -5.11
C GLN A 140 -23.00 -4.56 -3.87
N THR A 141 -22.99 -5.15 -2.68
CA THR A 141 -22.87 -4.40 -1.42
C THR A 141 -21.56 -3.62 -1.37
N GLN A 142 -20.44 -4.26 -1.71
CA GLN A 142 -19.13 -3.59 -1.77
C GLN A 142 -19.09 -2.46 -2.80
N LEU A 143 -19.71 -2.66 -3.96
CA LEU A 143 -19.81 -1.64 -5.00
C LEU A 143 -20.60 -0.43 -4.52
N SER A 144 -21.72 -0.63 -3.82
CA SER A 144 -22.52 0.46 -3.26
C SER A 144 -21.75 1.27 -2.21
N ASP A 145 -21.02 0.60 -1.31
CA ASP A 145 -20.19 1.26 -0.29
C ASP A 145 -19.05 2.05 -0.93
N MET A 146 -18.40 1.49 -1.95
CA MET A 146 -17.35 2.18 -2.69
C MET A 146 -17.89 3.37 -3.47
N THR A 147 -19.08 3.26 -4.05
CA THR A 147 -19.74 4.37 -4.77
C THR A 147 -20.05 5.51 -3.80
N LEU A 148 -20.54 5.21 -2.60
CA LEU A 148 -20.80 6.21 -1.57
C LEU A 148 -19.51 6.91 -1.11
N LYS A 149 -18.42 6.14 -0.93
CA LYS A 149 -17.11 6.68 -0.58
C LYS A 149 -16.55 7.60 -1.66
N ASN A 150 -16.68 7.21 -2.93
CA ASN A 150 -16.24 8.05 -4.06
C ASN A 150 -17.03 9.36 -4.13
N SER A 151 -18.37 9.31 -3.97
CA SER A 151 -19.19 10.52 -3.91
C SER A 151 -18.78 11.45 -2.75
N ARG A 152 -18.46 10.90 -1.57
CA ARG A 152 -17.97 11.71 -0.44
C ARG A 152 -16.62 12.35 -0.74
N LEU A 153 -15.70 11.60 -1.36
CA LEU A 153 -14.39 12.14 -1.76
C LEU A 153 -14.53 13.25 -2.80
N GLU A 154 -15.47 13.12 -3.74
CA GLU A 154 -15.77 14.16 -4.72
C GLU A 154 -16.28 15.45 -4.04
N ASP A 155 -17.15 15.32 -3.03
CA ASP A 155 -17.62 16.46 -2.23
C ASP A 155 -16.48 17.14 -1.46
N GLU A 156 -15.59 16.37 -0.82
CA GLU A 156 -14.41 16.88 -0.11
C GLU A 156 -13.46 17.62 -1.07
N ILE A 157 -13.21 17.06 -2.25
CA ILE A 157 -12.39 17.72 -3.29
C ILE A 157 -13.02 19.04 -3.72
N LYS A 158 -14.35 19.06 -3.90
CA LYS A 158 -15.06 20.29 -4.26
C LYS A 158 -14.95 21.34 -3.15
N GLN A 159 -15.16 20.95 -1.90
CA GLN A 159 -15.04 21.85 -0.75
C GLN A 159 -13.63 22.45 -0.67
N LEU A 160 -12.58 21.61 -0.74
CA LEU A 160 -11.20 22.08 -0.70
C LEU A 160 -10.87 23.02 -1.86
N LYS A 161 -11.46 22.78 -3.04
CA LYS A 161 -11.28 23.67 -4.19
C LYS A 161 -11.92 25.04 -3.95
N ASP A 162 -13.14 25.06 -3.43
CA ASP A 162 -13.87 26.29 -3.11
C ASP A 162 -13.13 27.09 -2.01
N GLU A 163 -12.59 26.41 -0.99
CA GLU A 163 -11.77 27.02 0.08
C GLU A 163 -10.47 27.63 -0.48
N ASN A 164 -9.77 26.90 -1.36
CA ASN A 164 -8.55 27.41 -2.00
C ASN A 164 -8.81 28.66 -2.85
N GLU A 165 -9.96 28.74 -3.53
CA GLU A 165 -10.34 29.92 -4.32
C GLU A 165 -10.54 31.15 -3.42
N VAL A 166 -11.24 30.98 -2.30
CA VAL A 166 -11.46 32.05 -1.31
C VAL A 166 -10.14 32.52 -0.70
N ILE A 167 -9.26 31.59 -0.30
CA ILE A 167 -7.93 31.91 0.24
C ILE A 167 -7.11 32.70 -0.78
N ASN A 168 -7.06 32.23 -2.03
CA ASN A 168 -6.28 32.90 -3.09
C ASN A 168 -6.78 34.34 -3.33
N LYS A 169 -8.10 34.54 -3.36
CA LYS A 169 -8.69 35.87 -3.49
C LYS A 169 -8.34 36.78 -2.32
N THR A 170 -8.42 36.27 -1.10
CA THR A 170 -8.10 37.02 0.12
C THR A 170 -6.64 37.46 0.13
N LEU A 171 -5.72 36.56 -0.22
CA LEU A 171 -4.29 36.87 -0.34
C LEU A 171 -4.02 37.95 -1.39
N LEU A 172 -4.70 37.91 -2.54
CA LEU A 172 -4.56 38.93 -3.58
C LEU A 172 -5.03 40.30 -3.07
N ASP A 173 -6.13 40.36 -2.32
CA ASP A 173 -6.65 41.60 -1.75
C ASP A 173 -5.69 42.17 -0.68
N GLU A 174 -5.11 41.33 0.18
CA GLU A 174 -4.09 41.73 1.15
C GLU A 174 -2.83 42.27 0.48
N ILE A 175 -2.33 41.57 -0.54
CA ILE A 175 -1.17 42.02 -1.34
C ILE A 175 -1.45 43.39 -1.96
N LYS A 176 -2.66 43.60 -2.50
CA LYS A 176 -3.06 44.87 -3.07
C LYS A 176 -3.08 45.98 -2.02
N GLN A 177 -3.67 45.74 -0.86
CA GLN A 177 -3.70 46.72 0.23
C GLN A 177 -2.30 47.08 0.73
N LEU A 178 -1.41 46.09 0.87
CA LEU A 178 -0.02 46.31 1.25
C LEU A 178 0.72 47.14 0.19
N LYS A 179 0.51 46.81 -1.09
CA LYS A 179 1.08 47.58 -2.20
C LYS A 179 0.61 49.03 -2.18
N ASP A 180 -0.69 49.27 -2.04
CA ASP A 180 -1.25 50.62 -1.97
C ASP A 180 -0.70 51.41 -0.78
N LYS A 181 -0.49 50.75 0.38
CA LYS A 181 0.14 51.37 1.55
C LYS A 181 1.61 51.75 1.29
N ILE A 182 2.35 50.90 0.58
CA ILE A 182 3.75 51.15 0.21
C ILE A 182 3.87 52.25 -0.85
N GLU A 183 2.93 52.32 -1.81
CA GLU A 183 2.91 53.33 -2.86
C GLU A 183 2.37 54.69 -2.35
N GLY A 184 1.48 54.67 -1.35
CA GLY A 184 0.94 55.85 -0.69
C GLY A 184 1.94 56.59 0.21
N GLN A 185 3.01 55.92 0.66
CA GLN A 185 4.11 56.55 1.38
C GLN A 185 5.11 57.19 0.39
N ARG A 186 4.76 58.38 -0.10
CA ARG A 186 5.72 59.23 -0.82
C ARG A 186 6.63 59.93 0.17
N CYS A 187 7.93 59.91 -0.09
CA CYS A 187 8.86 60.74 0.66
C CYS A 187 8.56 62.23 0.43
N PRO A 188 8.79 63.10 1.43
CA PRO A 188 8.64 64.53 1.24
C PRO A 188 9.50 65.03 0.09
N GLU A 189 9.15 66.19 -0.47
CA GLU A 189 9.97 66.86 -1.47
C GLU A 189 11.40 67.03 -0.94
N THR A 190 12.40 66.78 -1.80
CA THR A 190 13.85 66.74 -1.48
C THR A 190 14.36 65.57 -0.62
N TRP A 191 13.50 64.61 -0.24
CA TRP A 191 13.93 63.38 0.44
C TRP A 191 14.09 62.24 -0.57
N MET A 192 15.13 61.43 -0.39
CA MET A 192 15.41 60.28 -1.24
C MET A 192 14.78 59.02 -0.63
N ARG A 193 14.09 58.23 -1.45
CA ARG A 193 13.50 56.96 -1.01
C ARG A 193 14.46 55.80 -1.21
N PHE A 194 14.59 54.97 -0.19
CA PHE A 194 15.17 53.64 -0.31
C PHE A 194 14.40 52.66 0.58
N GLY A 195 13.89 51.58 -0.01
CA GLY A 195 12.96 50.68 0.68
C GLY A 195 11.69 51.39 1.18
N HIS A 196 11.44 51.26 2.48
CA HIS A 196 10.28 51.86 3.17
C HIS A 196 10.60 53.19 3.86
N ASN A 197 11.86 53.62 3.84
CA ASN A 197 12.32 54.78 4.59
C ASN A 197 12.64 55.94 3.63
N CYS A 198 12.60 57.14 4.20
CA CYS A 198 12.93 58.39 3.53
C CYS A 198 14.18 58.98 4.15
N TYR A 199 15.13 59.40 3.31
CA TYR A 199 16.42 59.90 3.72
C TYR A 199 16.63 61.35 3.28
N TYR A 200 17.13 62.18 4.20
CA TYR A 200 17.50 63.57 3.93
C TYR A 200 18.97 63.78 4.21
N LYS A 201 19.73 64.22 3.21
CA LYS A 201 21.10 64.68 3.39
C LYS A 201 21.12 66.19 3.50
N SER A 202 21.79 66.71 4.53
CA SER A 202 21.94 68.15 4.71
C SER A 202 22.88 68.78 3.69
N THR A 203 22.64 70.06 3.39
CA THR A 203 23.56 70.93 2.64
C THR A 203 24.41 71.82 3.56
N GLU A 204 24.08 71.85 4.86
CA GLU A 204 24.80 72.59 5.89
C GLU A 204 25.58 71.64 6.79
N ASP A 205 26.52 72.21 7.56
CA ASP A 205 27.27 71.48 8.58
C ASP A 205 26.80 71.87 9.99
N LYS A 206 26.64 70.88 10.86
CA LYS A 206 26.35 71.06 12.28
C LYS A 206 27.12 70.03 13.12
N ASN A 207 27.23 70.30 14.42
CA ASN A 207 27.69 69.29 15.37
C ASN A 207 26.64 68.19 15.54
N TRP A 208 27.06 67.02 16.01
CA TRP A 208 26.20 65.82 16.02
C TRP A 208 24.88 66.04 16.78
N ILE A 209 24.95 66.71 17.93
CA ILE A 209 23.78 67.02 18.77
C ILE A 209 22.78 67.92 18.02
N ASN A 210 23.28 68.97 17.34
CA ASN A 210 22.44 69.89 16.58
C ASN A 210 21.89 69.24 15.30
N SER A 211 22.66 68.35 14.67
CA SER A 211 22.20 67.52 13.55
C SER A 211 21.05 66.61 13.95
N ARG A 212 21.17 65.90 15.09
CA ARG A 212 20.10 65.07 15.63
C ARG A 212 18.83 65.87 15.92
N ARG A 213 18.99 67.02 16.57
CA ARG A 213 17.87 67.92 16.87
C ARG A 213 17.15 68.37 15.59
N PHE A 214 17.89 68.64 14.51
CA PHE A 214 17.27 68.96 13.22
C PHE A 214 16.44 67.79 12.70
N CYS A 215 16.97 66.56 12.68
CA CYS A 215 16.22 65.39 12.23
C CYS A 215 14.92 65.22 13.03
N GLN A 216 15.00 65.32 14.35
CA GLN A 216 13.83 65.24 15.25
C GLN A 216 12.81 66.34 14.99
N TYR A 217 13.26 67.56 14.70
CA TYR A 217 12.38 68.68 14.36
C TYR A 217 11.58 68.44 13.07
N VAL A 218 12.16 67.75 12.07
CA VAL A 218 11.49 67.41 10.81
C VAL A 218 10.74 66.06 10.86
N GLY A 219 10.55 65.50 12.06
CA GLY A 219 9.84 64.23 12.27
C GLY A 219 10.62 63.00 11.83
N ALA A 220 11.95 63.02 11.99
CA ALA A 220 12.90 61.96 11.65
C ALA A 220 13.89 61.75 12.83
N ASP A 221 14.87 60.87 12.70
CA ASP A 221 16.09 60.89 13.55
C ASP A 221 17.33 60.75 12.65
N LEU A 222 18.53 60.79 13.22
CA LEU A 222 19.75 60.51 12.45
C LEU A 222 19.73 59.07 11.93
N LEU A 223 20.27 58.88 10.72
CA LEU A 223 20.37 57.60 10.02
C LEU A 223 20.83 56.44 10.92
N VAL A 224 20.07 55.34 10.94
CA VAL A 224 20.45 54.08 11.59
C VAL A 224 20.67 53.03 10.51
N ILE A 225 21.89 52.51 10.40
CA ILE A 225 22.23 51.57 9.33
C ILE A 225 21.98 50.14 9.82
N ASN A 226 20.96 49.50 9.26
CA ASN A 226 20.45 48.19 9.65
C ASN A 226 20.84 47.07 8.68
N SER A 227 21.29 47.39 7.46
CA SER A 227 21.74 46.39 6.49
C SER A 227 22.87 46.89 5.58
N LYS A 228 23.53 45.94 4.92
CA LYS A 228 24.53 46.23 3.89
C LYS A 228 23.95 47.00 2.69
N GLU A 229 22.72 46.69 2.28
CA GLU A 229 22.08 47.37 1.15
C GLU A 229 21.78 48.84 1.49
N GLU A 230 21.38 49.11 2.73
CA GLU A 230 21.22 50.46 3.24
C GLU A 230 22.56 51.19 3.29
N GLN A 231 23.62 50.55 3.79
CA GLN A 231 24.98 51.08 3.76
C GLN A 231 25.42 51.46 2.33
N ASP A 232 25.19 50.59 1.35
CA ASP A 232 25.54 50.83 -0.05
C ASP A 232 24.73 52.00 -0.66
N PHE A 233 23.46 52.13 -0.27
CA PHE A 233 22.60 53.25 -0.69
C PHE A 233 23.09 54.58 -0.10
N VAL A 234 23.32 54.65 1.21
CA VAL A 234 23.70 55.91 1.88
C VAL A 234 25.10 56.36 1.48
N SER A 235 26.00 55.43 1.13
CA SER A 235 27.32 55.74 0.56
C SER A 235 27.18 56.50 -0.77
N LYS A 236 26.21 56.13 -1.61
CA LYS A 236 25.90 56.83 -2.87
C LYS A 236 25.15 58.14 -2.65
N LEU A 237 24.32 58.21 -1.60
CA LEU A 237 23.63 59.44 -1.19
C LEU A 237 24.60 60.50 -0.65
N ASN A 238 25.77 60.08 -0.15
CA ASN A 238 26.78 60.92 0.49
C ASN A 238 28.04 61.16 -0.38
N PRO A 239 27.94 61.60 -1.65
CA PRO A 239 29.13 61.72 -2.48
C PRO A 239 30.05 62.82 -1.97
N ASN A 240 31.33 62.50 -1.78
CA ASN A 240 32.42 63.42 -1.43
C ASN A 240 32.16 64.30 -0.20
N ALA A 241 31.32 63.85 0.73
CA ALA A 241 30.98 64.59 1.94
C ALA A 241 31.18 63.71 3.16
N GLU A 242 31.44 64.34 4.30
CA GLU A 242 31.48 63.66 5.58
C GLU A 242 30.19 63.96 6.34
N SER A 243 29.42 62.92 6.68
CA SER A 243 28.08 63.10 7.24
C SER A 243 27.89 62.33 8.54
N TRP A 244 27.36 62.98 9.57
CA TRP A 244 26.92 62.35 10.81
C TRP A 244 25.83 61.31 10.57
N ILE A 245 25.94 60.18 11.28
CA ILE A 245 24.91 59.15 11.40
C ILE A 245 24.49 59.00 12.86
N GLY A 246 23.47 58.19 13.12
CA GLY A 246 22.85 58.02 14.43
C GLY A 246 23.65 57.21 15.44
N LEU A 247 24.93 56.93 15.21
CA LEU A 247 25.76 56.14 16.11
C LEU A 247 26.65 57.07 16.96
N TYR A 248 26.55 56.94 18.28
CA TYR A 248 27.31 57.76 19.24
C TYR A 248 27.85 56.94 20.40
N GLY A 249 28.93 57.43 21.02
CA GLY A 249 29.50 56.83 22.22
C GLY A 249 28.69 57.24 23.45
N GLU A 250 27.99 56.29 24.07
CA GLU A 250 27.27 56.52 25.32
C GLU A 250 28.08 55.97 26.49
N HIS A 251 28.38 56.82 27.48
CA HIS A 251 29.00 56.36 28.73
C HIS A 251 27.94 55.73 29.64
N ARG A 252 28.18 54.48 30.03
CA ARG A 252 27.33 53.72 30.97
C ARG A 252 28.17 53.15 32.09
N SER A 253 27.95 53.68 33.29
CA SER A 253 28.57 53.24 34.55
C SER A 253 30.09 53.28 34.55
N SER A 254 30.74 52.31 33.90
CA SER A 254 32.20 52.11 33.89
C SER A 254 32.81 51.94 32.50
N LYS A 255 32.00 51.93 31.43
CA LYS A 255 32.48 51.81 30.05
C LYS A 255 31.66 52.66 29.08
N THR A 256 32.28 53.02 27.97
CA THR A 256 31.59 53.64 26.83
C THR A 256 31.24 52.57 25.82
N GLU A 257 30.04 52.63 25.24
CA GLU A 257 29.58 51.72 24.19
C GLU A 257 28.99 52.53 23.03
N TRP A 258 29.09 51.99 21.81
CA TRP A 258 28.37 52.54 20.68
C TRP A 258 26.88 52.26 20.81
N LYS A 259 26.07 53.28 20.57
CA LYS A 259 24.61 53.19 20.63
C LYS A 259 23.95 53.94 19.49
N TRP A 260 22.95 53.32 18.89
CA TRP A 260 22.09 53.97 17.91
C TRP A 260 21.07 54.89 18.57
N VAL A 261 20.70 55.96 17.87
CA VAL A 261 19.70 56.93 18.32
C VAL A 261 18.32 56.33 18.60
N ASP A 262 17.96 55.23 17.93
CA ASP A 262 16.70 54.47 18.08
C ASP A 262 16.76 53.38 19.16
N GLY A 263 17.96 53.11 19.71
CA GLY A 263 18.20 52.07 20.70
C GLY A 263 18.37 50.66 20.15
N SER A 264 18.40 50.48 18.83
CA SER A 264 18.68 49.19 18.19
C SER A 264 20.08 48.68 18.55
N LEU A 265 20.24 47.35 18.50
CA LEU A 265 21.54 46.72 18.67
C LEU A 265 22.34 46.84 17.38
N ARG A 266 23.62 47.18 17.49
CA ARG A 266 24.53 47.19 16.34
C ARG A 266 24.82 45.75 15.91
N THR A 267 24.26 45.34 14.78
CA THR A 267 24.45 44.01 14.18
C THR A 267 25.65 43.96 13.22
N GLU A 268 25.85 45.02 12.45
CA GLU A 268 26.93 45.16 11.46
C GLU A 268 27.69 46.46 11.67
N ALA A 269 28.95 46.49 11.22
CA ALA A 269 29.80 47.68 11.29
C ALA A 269 30.63 47.84 10.01
N PHE A 270 30.67 49.06 9.48
CA PHE A 270 31.30 49.36 8.19
C PHE A 270 32.45 50.37 8.31
N TRP A 271 33.30 50.17 9.32
CA TRP A 271 34.47 50.99 9.62
C TRP A 271 35.45 51.11 8.44
N GLU A 272 36.09 52.26 8.36
CA GLU A 272 37.29 52.45 7.54
C GLU A 272 38.44 51.63 8.13
N ASN A 273 39.23 50.97 7.26
CA ASN A 273 40.20 49.92 7.65
C ASN A 273 41.20 50.36 8.73
N ASP A 274 41.51 51.65 8.82
CA ASP A 274 42.50 52.21 9.74
C ASP A 274 41.91 52.81 11.03
N PHE A 275 40.58 52.79 11.21
CA PHE A 275 39.92 53.31 12.41
C PHE A 275 39.71 52.24 13.48
N THR A 276 39.97 52.59 14.75
CA THR A 276 39.67 51.71 15.88
C THR A 276 38.18 51.79 16.22
N ASP A 277 37.52 50.63 16.33
CA ASP A 277 36.16 50.49 16.86
C ASP A 277 36.16 50.67 18.40
N GLN A 278 36.65 51.82 18.87
CA GLN A 278 36.74 52.18 20.28
C GLN A 278 35.84 53.37 20.58
N PRO A 279 34.71 53.17 21.26
CA PRO A 279 33.81 54.24 21.63
C PRO A 279 34.43 55.14 22.72
N TYR A 280 34.26 56.45 22.57
CA TYR A 280 34.59 57.45 23.59
C TYR A 280 33.36 58.33 23.86
N GLU A 281 33.15 58.76 25.11
CA GLU A 281 31.90 59.40 25.58
C GLU A 281 31.53 60.68 24.80
N TYR A 282 32.51 61.30 24.16
CA TYR A 282 32.33 62.51 23.36
C TYR A 282 32.44 62.26 21.86
N TYR A 283 32.47 61.01 21.42
CA TYR A 283 32.60 60.65 20.00
C TYR A 283 31.26 60.30 19.38
N ALA A 284 31.12 60.67 18.12
CA ALA A 284 30.05 60.22 17.25
C ALA A 284 30.64 59.67 15.94
N VAL A 285 29.83 58.91 15.22
CA VAL A 285 30.22 58.29 13.96
C VAL A 285 29.72 59.10 12.78
N SER A 286 30.59 59.28 11.79
CA SER A 286 30.28 59.86 10.49
C SER A 286 30.62 58.88 9.37
N LEU A 287 29.92 59.00 8.23
CA LEU A 287 30.37 58.44 6.96
C LEU A 287 31.45 59.35 6.38
N ASN A 288 32.55 58.78 5.88
CA ASN A 288 33.54 59.49 5.06
C ASN A 288 33.07 59.61 3.59
N ALA A 289 33.93 60.18 2.73
CA ALA A 289 33.64 60.39 1.30
C ALA A 289 33.39 59.08 0.52
N GLU A 290 33.96 57.97 0.97
CA GLU A 290 33.80 56.62 0.43
C GLU A 290 32.62 55.86 1.08
N GLY A 291 31.93 56.47 2.04
CA GLY A 291 30.83 55.86 2.78
C GLY A 291 31.27 54.95 3.93
N LYS A 292 32.56 54.88 4.27
CA LYS A 292 33.05 54.12 5.43
C LYS A 292 32.86 54.88 6.73
N TRP A 293 32.71 54.15 7.83
CA TRP A 293 32.50 54.76 9.14
C TRP A 293 33.80 55.24 9.74
N THR A 294 33.78 56.47 10.25
CA THR A 294 34.86 57.11 11.01
C THR A 294 34.28 57.65 12.31
N ASN A 295 35.12 57.82 13.33
CA ASN A 295 34.70 58.42 14.60
C ASN A 295 35.49 59.69 14.93
N LEU A 296 34.78 60.69 15.44
CA LEU A 296 35.32 62.02 15.76
C LEU A 296 34.58 62.61 16.96
N TYR A 297 35.18 63.63 17.58
CA TYR A 297 34.50 64.42 18.61
C TYR A 297 33.17 64.97 18.08
N GLN A 298 32.09 64.72 18.80
CA GLN A 298 30.72 65.12 18.46
C GLN A 298 30.52 66.64 18.32
N THR A 299 31.50 67.43 18.77
CA THR A 299 31.55 68.90 18.65
C THR A 299 32.01 69.38 17.26
N LYS A 300 32.56 68.50 16.42
CA LYS A 300 32.96 68.82 15.05
C LYS A 300 31.73 69.05 14.17
N ASN A 301 31.86 69.94 13.19
CA ASN A 301 30.81 70.20 12.23
C ASN A 301 30.98 69.26 11.02
N ARG A 302 29.87 68.64 10.62
CA ARG A 302 29.72 67.77 9.44
C ARG A 302 28.34 67.95 8.86
N ASN A 303 28.15 67.52 7.61
CA ASN A 303 26.80 67.26 7.12
C ASN A 303 26.14 66.17 7.97
N TRP A 304 24.86 65.90 7.75
CA TRP A 304 24.17 64.82 8.45
C TRP A 304 23.11 64.20 7.56
N ILE A 305 22.77 62.95 7.87
CA ILE A 305 21.72 62.23 7.17
C ILE A 305 20.62 61.88 8.19
N CYS A 306 19.39 62.29 7.87
CA CYS A 306 18.19 61.91 8.61
C CYS A 306 17.46 60.74 7.93
N GLU A 307 16.71 59.99 8.71
CA GLU A 307 15.88 58.86 8.28
C GLU A 307 14.52 58.89 9.01
N LYS A 308 13.44 58.57 8.28
CA LYS A 308 12.08 58.39 8.82
C LYS A 308 11.26 57.40 8.00
#